data_AF-A0A7S7Q845-F1
#
_entry.id   AF-A0A7S7Q845-F1
#
_cell.length_a   1.000
_cell.length_b   1.000
_cell.length_c   1.000
_cell.angle_alpha   90.00
_cell.angle_beta   90.00
_cell.angle_gamma   90.00
#
_symmetry.space_group_name_H-M   'P 1'
#
loop_
_entity.id
_entity.type
_entity.pdbx_description
1 polymer ?
#
loop_
_entity_poly.entity_id
_entity_poly.type
_entity_poly.pdbx_seq_one_letter_code
_entity_poly.pdbx_strand_id
1 'polypeptide(L)'
;MFRSRGHFVILYREALPERIDDDVVCSTALANEAILLAIDPDMKRFPKRYGISHGSARYAKLSLIWVGCNEVLAAKRIQQAMSLIEHEWKNSDEKASRRLWIEIGPHSIKSNR
;
A
#
# COMPACT_ATOMS: atom_id res chain seq x y z
N MET A 1 -15.61 -2.21 0.21
CA MET A 1 -15.29 -1.48 -1.04
C MET A 1 -14.37 -2.26 -1.98
N PHE A 2 -13.23 -2.77 -1.53
CA PHE A 2 -12.36 -3.58 -2.40
C PHE A 2 -13.03 -4.90 -2.81
N ARG A 3 -13.51 -5.69 -1.84
CA ARG A 3 -14.28 -6.91 -2.10
C ARG A 3 -15.50 -6.69 -3.02
N SER A 4 -16.21 -5.58 -2.84
CA SER A 4 -17.38 -5.24 -3.67
C SER A 4 -17.03 -4.85 -5.12
N ARG A 5 -15.75 -4.60 -5.43
CA ARG A 5 -15.24 -4.35 -6.78
C ARG A 5 -14.51 -5.59 -7.34
N GLY A 6 -14.62 -6.75 -6.68
CA GLY A 6 -14.00 -8.01 -7.11
C GLY A 6 -12.56 -8.21 -6.65
N HIS A 7 -12.00 -7.30 -5.84
CA HIS A 7 -10.63 -7.43 -5.35
C HIS A 7 -10.54 -8.40 -4.17
N PHE A 8 -9.50 -9.23 -4.14
CA PHE A 8 -9.18 -10.07 -2.99
C PHE A 8 -8.56 -9.22 -1.86
N VAL A 9 -9.02 -9.44 -0.62
CA VAL A 9 -8.60 -8.64 0.54
C VAL A 9 -8.24 -9.56 1.69
N ILE A 10 -6.97 -9.49 2.07
CA ILE A 10 -6.41 -10.11 3.28
C ILE A 10 -6.49 -9.05 4.39
N LEU A 11 -7.26 -9.33 5.45
CA LEU A 11 -7.29 -8.42 6.60
C LEU A 11 -6.06 -8.66 7.48
N TYR A 12 -5.51 -7.59 8.05
CA TYR A 12 -4.34 -7.69 8.94
C TYR A 12 -4.52 -8.76 10.03
N ARG A 13 -5.69 -8.77 10.69
CA ARG A 13 -6.03 -9.72 11.76
C ARG A 13 -6.16 -11.17 11.30
N GLU A 14 -6.34 -11.41 10.01
CA GLU A 14 -6.39 -12.76 9.42
C GLU A 14 -4.99 -13.29 9.11
N ALA A 15 -4.01 -12.38 8.89
CA ALA A 15 -2.66 -12.73 8.48
C ALA A 15 -1.64 -12.70 9.63
N LEU A 16 -1.79 -11.77 10.58
CA LEU A 16 -0.79 -11.50 11.62
C LEU A 16 -1.44 -11.22 12.98
N PRO A 17 -0.77 -11.59 14.09
CA PRO A 17 -1.15 -11.16 15.42
C PRO A 17 -0.95 -9.64 15.60
N GLU A 18 -1.67 -9.05 16.55
CA GLU A 18 -1.58 -7.60 16.82
C GLU A 18 -0.19 -7.19 17.31
N ARG A 19 0.20 -5.94 17.01
CA ARG A 19 1.46 -5.30 17.44
C ARG A 19 2.72 -5.98 16.91
N ILE A 20 2.65 -6.53 15.70
CA ILE A 20 3.81 -7.05 14.97
C ILE A 20 4.58 -5.92 14.28
N ASP A 21 5.89 -6.09 14.22
CA ASP A 21 6.82 -5.14 13.59
C ASP A 21 6.52 -4.92 12.09
N ASP A 22 6.73 -3.69 11.64
CA ASP A 22 6.56 -3.26 10.25
C ASP A 22 7.29 -4.14 9.23
N ASP A 23 8.48 -4.65 9.59
CA ASP A 23 9.31 -5.53 8.75
C ASP A 23 8.58 -6.84 8.41
N VAL A 24 7.89 -7.41 9.40
CA VAL A 24 7.12 -8.65 9.25
C VAL A 24 5.85 -8.38 8.45
N VAL A 25 5.18 -7.25 8.68
CA VAL A 25 4.00 -6.84 7.90
C VAL A 25 4.36 -6.70 6.42
N CYS A 26 5.45 -6.01 6.13
CA CYS A 26 5.92 -5.80 4.76
C CYS A 26 6.40 -7.10 4.10
N SER A 27 7.12 -7.95 4.84
CA SER A 27 7.53 -9.27 4.35
C SER A 27 6.33 -10.16 4.07
N THR A 28 5.28 -10.09 4.88
CA THR A 28 4.04 -10.86 4.68
C THR A 28 3.30 -10.39 3.44
N ALA A 29 3.19 -9.08 3.22
CA ALA A 29 2.58 -8.54 2.01
C ALA A 29 3.35 -8.96 0.75
N LEU A 30 4.68 -8.92 0.78
CA LEU A 30 5.53 -9.43 -0.31
C LEU A 30 5.32 -10.92 -0.57
N ALA A 31 5.31 -11.75 0.48
CA ALA A 31 5.15 -13.19 0.36
C ALA A 31 3.78 -13.59 -0.22
N ASN A 32 2.76 -12.74 -0.06
CA ASN A 32 1.43 -12.92 -0.63
C ASN A 32 1.25 -12.20 -1.98
N GLU A 33 2.31 -11.61 -2.54
CA GLU A 33 2.25 -10.79 -3.76
C GLU A 33 1.16 -9.70 -3.69
N ALA A 34 0.91 -9.19 -2.48
CA ALA A 34 -0.19 -8.30 -2.17
C ALA A 34 0.26 -6.83 -2.14
N ILE A 35 -0.69 -5.94 -2.42
CA ILE A 35 -0.51 -4.51 -2.14
C ILE A 35 -0.76 -4.30 -0.65
N LEU A 36 0.25 -3.78 0.06
CA LEU A 36 0.08 -3.40 1.46
C LEU A 36 -0.74 -2.11 1.54
N LEU A 37 -1.80 -2.10 2.36
CA LEU A 37 -2.59 -0.90 2.65
C LEU A 37 -2.39 -0.52 4.11
N ALA A 38 -1.88 0.68 4.36
CA ALA A 38 -1.56 1.14 5.70
C ALA A 38 -2.12 2.54 5.98
N ILE A 39 -2.72 2.72 7.16
CA ILE A 39 -3.17 4.03 7.67
C ILE A 39 -2.11 4.65 8.62
N ASP A 40 -1.08 3.87 8.95
CA ASP A 40 -0.07 4.26 9.94
C ASP A 40 0.82 5.43 9.46
N PRO A 41 0.95 6.53 10.22
CA PRO A 41 1.86 7.62 9.89
C PRO A 41 3.34 7.20 9.81
N ASP A 42 3.78 6.14 10.49
CA ASP A 42 5.16 5.65 10.42
C ASP A 42 5.48 5.02 9.06
N MET A 43 4.47 4.44 8.39
CA MET A 43 4.58 3.92 7.03
C MET A 43 4.84 5.01 5.99
N LYS A 44 4.60 6.29 6.32
CA LYS A 44 5.03 7.43 5.49
C LYS A 44 6.55 7.45 5.27
N ARG A 45 7.32 7.01 6.28
CA ARG A 45 8.79 6.98 6.21
C ARG A 45 9.31 5.72 5.52
N PHE A 46 8.44 4.76 5.22
CA PHE A 46 8.81 3.49 4.63
C PHE A 46 9.61 3.62 3.31
N PRO A 47 9.26 4.51 2.34
CA PRO A 47 10.05 4.66 1.11
C PRO A 47 11.47 5.09 1.38
N LYS A 48 11.64 6.02 2.33
CA LYS A 48 12.93 6.58 2.70
C LYS A 48 13.79 5.54 3.42
N ARG A 49 13.17 4.70 4.26
CA ARG A 49 13.87 3.65 5.02
C ARG A 49 14.17 2.39 4.18
N TYR A 50 13.27 1.99 3.28
CA TYR A 50 13.26 0.65 2.70
C TYR A 50 13.04 0.59 1.17
N GLY A 51 12.53 1.65 0.54
CA GLY A 51 11.96 1.57 -0.81
C GLY A 51 12.73 2.27 -1.94
N ILE A 52 13.27 3.47 -1.68
CA ILE A 52 13.69 4.40 -2.76
C ILE A 52 15.14 4.87 -2.62
N SER A 53 15.67 5.04 -1.40
CA SER A 53 16.95 5.75 -1.18
C SER A 53 18.15 4.86 -0.88
N HIS A 54 17.95 3.64 -0.39
CA HIS A 54 19.03 2.89 0.30
C HIS A 54 19.38 1.52 -0.28
N GLY A 55 18.93 1.17 -1.49
CA GLY A 55 19.39 -0.06 -2.16
C GLY A 55 19.04 -1.36 -1.43
N SER A 56 18.16 -1.33 -0.42
CA SER A 56 17.70 -2.55 0.26
C SER A 56 16.80 -3.35 -0.67
N ALA A 57 17.39 -4.31 -1.38
CA ALA A 57 16.70 -5.19 -2.33
C ALA A 57 15.49 -5.93 -1.73
N ARG A 58 15.44 -6.08 -0.40
CA ARG A 58 14.42 -6.83 0.33
C ARG A 58 13.00 -6.35 0.06
N TYR A 59 12.79 -5.02 0.01
CA TYR A 59 11.46 -4.42 -0.24
C TYR A 59 11.32 -3.84 -1.65
N ALA A 60 12.23 -4.25 -2.54
CA ALA A 60 12.32 -3.76 -3.91
C ALA A 60 11.19 -4.24 -4.83
N LYS A 61 10.17 -4.93 -4.33
CA LYS A 61 8.98 -5.31 -5.10
C LYS A 61 7.68 -4.97 -4.38
N LEU A 62 7.77 -4.37 -3.19
CA LEU A 62 6.60 -4.11 -2.37
C LEU A 62 5.80 -2.96 -3.00
N SER A 63 4.51 -3.22 -3.20
CA SER A 63 3.53 -2.19 -3.54
C SER A 63 2.85 -1.71 -2.25
N LEU A 64 2.72 -0.39 -2.09
CA LEU A 64 2.09 0.22 -0.92
C LEU A 64 1.06 1.27 -1.31
N ILE A 65 -0.09 1.22 -0.64
CA ILE A 65 -1.06 2.31 -0.55
C ILE A 65 -1.01 2.85 0.88
N TRP A 66 -0.41 4.03 1.06
CA TRP A 66 -0.38 4.72 2.33
C TRP A 66 -1.56 5.70 2.43
N VAL A 67 -2.26 5.67 3.56
CA VAL A 67 -3.44 6.48 3.83
C VAL A 67 -3.13 7.40 5.01
N GLY A 68 -2.67 8.60 4.70
CA GLY A 68 -2.28 9.63 5.67
C GLY A 68 -3.42 10.43 6.25
N CYS A 69 -4.59 9.83 6.46
CA CYS A 69 -5.74 10.48 7.07
C CYS A 69 -6.36 9.61 8.16
N ASN A 70 -7.17 10.19 9.04
CA ASN A 70 -7.79 9.44 10.13
C ASN A 70 -8.71 8.32 9.59
N GLU A 71 -8.97 7.30 10.42
CA GLU A 71 -9.78 6.13 10.02
C GLU A 71 -11.17 6.52 9.51
N VAL A 72 -11.77 7.56 10.10
CA VAL A 72 -13.09 8.08 9.71
C VAL A 72 -13.10 8.56 8.26
N LEU A 73 -12.05 9.23 7.82
CA LEU A 73 -11.90 9.74 6.45
C LEU A 73 -11.29 8.70 5.51
N ALA A 74 -10.47 7.78 6.01
CA ALA A 74 -9.73 6.80 5.23
C ALA A 74 -10.63 6.04 4.26
N ALA A 75 -11.76 5.51 4.73
CA ALA A 75 -12.69 4.77 3.89
C ALA A 75 -13.21 5.59 2.69
N LYS A 76 -13.64 6.83 2.93
CA LYS A 76 -14.15 7.72 1.87
C LYS A 76 -13.03 8.13 0.91
N ARG A 77 -11.83 8.41 1.43
CA ARG A 77 -10.68 8.83 0.62
C ARG A 77 -10.17 7.70 -0.27
N ILE A 78 -10.11 6.47 0.25
CA ILE A 78 -9.78 5.29 -0.56
C ILE A 78 -10.85 5.07 -1.64
N GLN A 79 -12.13 5.23 -1.31
CA GLN A 79 -13.20 5.11 -2.29
C GLN A 79 -13.05 6.14 -3.43
N GLN A 80 -12.70 7.39 -3.11
CA GLN A 80 -12.41 8.43 -4.10
C GLN A 80 -11.16 8.12 -4.93
N ALA A 81 -10.14 7.50 -4.33
CA ALA A 81 -8.90 7.11 -4.99
C ALA A 81 -9.01 5.83 -5.82
N MET A 82 -10.14 5.11 -5.77
CA MET A 82 -10.22 3.74 -6.29
C MET A 82 -9.92 3.64 -7.78
N SER A 83 -10.44 4.55 -8.60
CA SER A 83 -10.15 4.56 -10.04
C SER A 83 -8.67 4.80 -10.33
N LEU A 84 -7.97 5.59 -9.49
CA LEU A 84 -6.53 5.77 -9.60
C LEU A 84 -5.78 4.50 -9.20
N ILE A 85 -6.17 3.85 -8.10
CA ILE A 85 -5.56 2.59 -7.64
C ILE A 85 -5.67 1.52 -8.74
N GLU A 86 -6.86 1.34 -9.31
CA GLU A 86 -7.13 0.37 -10.38
C GLU A 86 -6.30 0.69 -11.64
N HIS A 87 -6.17 1.97 -11.99
CA HIS A 87 -5.37 2.42 -13.14
C HIS A 87 -3.86 2.19 -12.92
N GLU A 88 -3.33 2.58 -11.77
CA GLU A 88 -1.92 2.36 -11.44
C GLU A 88 -1.60 0.87 -11.38
N TRP A 89 -2.50 0.04 -10.84
CA TRP A 89 -2.31 -1.41 -10.80
C TRP A 89 -2.16 -1.99 -12.21
N LYS A 90 -3.07 -1.63 -13.13
CA LYS A 90 -3.00 -2.07 -14.52
C LYS A 90 -1.70 -1.63 -15.20
N ASN A 91 -1.28 -0.38 -14.98
CA ASN A 91 -0.02 0.13 -15.51
C ASN A 91 1.22 -0.57 -14.93
N SER A 92 1.13 -1.01 -13.66
CA SER A 92 2.18 -1.75 -12.96
C SER A 92 2.31 -3.17 -13.53
N ASP A 93 1.19 -3.82 -13.82
CA ASP A 93 1.11 -5.17 -14.39
C ASP A 93 1.70 -5.21 -15.82
N GLU A 94 1.38 -4.21 -16.65
CA GLU A 94 1.92 -4.09 -18.02
C GLU A 94 3.44 -3.85 -18.06
N LYS A 95 4.05 -3.42 -16.95
CA LYS A 95 5.49 -3.14 -16.86
C LYS A 95 6.06 -3.74 -15.59
N ALA A 96 6.48 -5.01 -15.67
CA ALA A 96 6.98 -5.90 -14.61
C ALA A 96 8.02 -5.34 -13.61
N SER A 97 8.55 -4.13 -13.81
CA SER A 97 9.50 -3.45 -12.92
C SER A 97 8.87 -2.32 -12.09
N ARG A 98 7.63 -1.90 -12.39
CA ARG A 98 6.99 -0.78 -11.71
C ARG A 98 6.28 -1.28 -10.46
N ARG A 99 6.49 -0.58 -9.35
CA ARG A 99 5.81 -0.81 -8.08
C ARG A 99 4.69 0.20 -7.97
N LEU A 100 3.59 -0.20 -7.33
CA LEU A 100 2.51 0.73 -7.03
C LEU A 100 2.81 1.41 -5.70
N TRP A 101 3.08 2.72 -5.73
CA TRP A 101 3.17 3.56 -4.55
C TRP A 101 2.15 4.69 -4.63
N ILE A 102 1.12 4.63 -3.78
CA ILE A 102 0.07 5.64 -3.74
C ILE A 102 -0.02 6.22 -2.33
N GLU A 103 -0.04 7.53 -2.25
CA GLU A 103 -0.28 8.30 -1.02
C GLU A 103 -1.65 8.95 -1.08
N ILE A 104 -2.50 8.60 -0.12
CA ILE A 104 -3.85 9.14 0.03
C ILE A 104 -3.86 10.01 1.28
N GLY A 105 -3.68 11.30 1.09
CA GLY A 105 -3.80 12.30 2.15
C GLY A 105 -5.24 12.81 2.33
N PRO A 106 -5.48 13.65 3.35
CA PRO A 106 -6.79 14.25 3.62
C PRO A 106 -7.25 15.16 2.48
N HIS A 107 -6.31 15.87 1.84
CA HIS A 107 -6.60 16.85 0.77
C HIS A 107 -5.86 16.57 -0.54
N SER A 108 -5.08 15.50 -0.62
CA SER A 108 -4.34 15.15 -1.83
C SER A 108 -4.32 13.64 -2.04
N ILE A 109 -4.18 13.23 -3.30
CA ILE A 109 -3.89 11.86 -3.69
C ILE A 109 -2.69 11.95 -4.63
N LYS A 110 -1.63 11.20 -4.35
CA LYS A 110 -0.39 11.21 -5.13
C LYS A 110 -0.02 9.80 -5.52
N SER A 111 0.40 9.62 -6.76
CA SER A 111 1.09 8.42 -7.20
C SER A 111 2.56 8.75 -7.33
N ASN A 112 3.41 8.05 -6.59
CA ASN A 112 4.85 8.16 -6.79
C ASN A 112 5.27 7.07 -7.78
N ARG A 113 5.93 7.48 -8.87
CA ARG A 113 6.40 6.61 -9.94
C ARG A 113 7.92 6.70 -10.05
#